data_AF-A0A3B6HUP6-F1
#
_entry.id   AF-A0A3B6HUP6-F1
#
_cell.length_a   1.000
_cell.length_b   1.000
_cell.length_c   1.000
_cell.angle_alpha   90.00
_cell.angle_beta   90.00
_cell.angle_gamma   90.00
#
_symmetry.space_group_name_H-M   'P 1'
#
loop_
_entity.id
_entity.type
_entity.pdbx_description
1 polymer ?
#
loop_
_entity_poly.entity_id
_entity_poly.type
_entity_poly.pdbx_seq_one_letter_code
_entity_poly.pdbx_strand_id
1 'polypeptide(L)'
;MMVPQSILGFISILVTISDALVLASKHQAEAIGCATVAGFILFRGPRRFLYRNTLGRFKTEKDLLNDVEQSMIEYKTSIESLRKDSKYTLDKVVIGESDLQRGRTDLRSTGKQIQSVIRSIYKAESTAAGLMDQLRIIPTRQSLELRAEVASMASGLKNRRHVLEERVNRISEYGVRV
;
A
#
# COMPACT_ATOMS: atom_id res chain seq x y z
N MET A 1 -46.68 -81.44 1.63
CA MET A 1 -46.43 -80.01 1.32
C MET A 1 -45.48 -79.46 2.38
N MET A 2 -44.21 -79.23 2.03
CA MET A 2 -43.16 -78.76 2.96
C MET A 2 -43.04 -77.23 2.84
N VAL A 3 -43.30 -76.51 3.93
CA VAL A 3 -43.04 -75.06 4.02
C VAL A 3 -41.53 -74.86 4.26
N PRO A 4 -40.83 -74.05 3.45
CA PRO A 4 -39.38 -73.87 3.56
C PRO A 4 -38.95 -73.16 4.85
N GLN A 5 -37.84 -73.60 5.46
CA GLN A 5 -37.32 -73.08 6.75
C GLN A 5 -37.02 -71.57 6.76
N SER A 6 -36.84 -70.95 5.60
CA SER A 6 -36.69 -69.49 5.45
C SER A 6 -37.93 -68.71 5.88
N ILE A 7 -39.13 -69.26 5.71
CA ILE A 7 -40.39 -68.61 6.08
C ILE A 7 -40.61 -68.66 7.59
N LEU A 8 -40.25 -69.77 8.24
CA LEU A 8 -40.29 -69.90 9.71
C LEU A 8 -39.32 -68.96 10.42
N GLY A 9 -38.10 -68.78 9.89
CA GLY A 9 -37.14 -67.81 10.43
C GLY A 9 -37.66 -66.37 10.32
N PHE A 10 -38.25 -66.00 9.18
CA PHE A 10 -38.85 -64.68 8.99
C PHE A 10 -40.02 -64.42 9.95
N ILE A 11 -40.90 -65.42 10.15
CA ILE A 11 -42.02 -65.32 11.09
C ILE A 11 -41.51 -65.15 12.53
N SER A 12 -40.46 -65.86 12.94
CA SER A 12 -39.90 -65.75 14.29
C SER A 12 -39.24 -64.39 14.56
N ILE A 13 -38.59 -63.80 13.55
CA ILE A 13 -38.05 -62.44 13.62
C ILE A 13 -39.18 -61.40 13.72
N LEU A 14 -40.25 -61.60 12.94
CA LEU A 14 -41.43 -60.72 13.00
C LEU A 14 -42.12 -60.77 14.35
N VAL A 15 -42.26 -61.96 14.95
CA VAL A 15 -42.83 -62.14 16.30
C VAL A 15 -41.97 -61.47 17.36
N THR A 16 -40.65 -61.64 17.32
CA THR A 16 -39.75 -60.98 18.29
C THR A 16 -39.74 -59.46 18.17
N ILE A 17 -39.84 -58.92 16.96
CA ILE A 17 -40.02 -57.48 16.74
C ILE A 17 -41.38 -57.02 17.29
N SER A 18 -42.44 -57.82 17.10
CA SER A 18 -43.78 -57.53 17.61
C SER A 18 -43.81 -57.51 19.14
N ASP A 19 -43.17 -58.48 19.79
CA ASP A 19 -43.06 -58.56 21.24
C ASP A 19 -42.22 -57.41 21.82
N ALA A 20 -41.12 -57.04 21.15
CA ALA A 20 -40.33 -55.87 21.52
C ALA A 20 -41.12 -54.56 21.37
N LEU A 21 -41.96 -54.45 20.33
CA LEU A 21 -42.85 -53.31 20.12
C LEU A 21 -43.94 -53.25 21.19
N VAL A 22 -44.52 -54.39 21.57
CA VAL A 22 -45.51 -54.50 22.65
C VAL A 22 -44.89 -54.17 24.01
N LEU A 23 -43.64 -54.56 24.26
CA LEU A 23 -42.91 -54.22 25.48
C LEU A 23 -42.58 -52.71 25.53
N ALA A 24 -42.16 -52.12 24.42
CA ALA A 24 -41.98 -50.68 24.28
C ALA A 24 -43.30 -49.91 24.46
N SER A 25 -44.43 -50.50 24.06
CA SER A 25 -45.77 -49.92 24.26
C SER A 25 -46.23 -49.95 25.72
N LYS A 26 -45.67 -50.83 26.56
CA LYS A 26 -45.97 -50.88 28.01
C LYS A 26 -45.17 -49.85 28.81
N HIS A 27 -43.96 -49.50 28.36
CA HIS A 27 -43.10 -48.48 28.97
C HIS A 27 -42.88 -47.30 28.02
N GLN A 28 -43.97 -46.80 27.42
CA GLN A 28 -43.93 -45.74 26.38
C GLN A 28 -43.13 -44.53 26.82
N ALA A 29 -43.28 -44.07 28.06
CA ALA A 29 -42.58 -42.89 28.56
C ALA A 29 -41.05 -43.09 28.62
N GLU A 30 -40.58 -44.25 29.09
CA GLU A 30 -39.16 -44.55 29.25
C GLU A 30 -38.49 -44.89 27.92
N ALA A 31 -39.18 -45.64 27.06
CA ALA A 31 -38.68 -46.02 25.73
C ALA A 31 -38.55 -44.80 24.80
N ILE A 32 -39.53 -43.88 24.81
CA ILE A 32 -39.47 -42.63 24.04
C ILE A 32 -38.37 -41.71 24.60
N GLY A 33 -38.20 -41.65 25.92
CA GLY A 33 -37.11 -40.92 26.58
C GLY A 33 -35.72 -41.42 26.17
N CYS A 34 -35.49 -42.73 26.25
CA CYS A 34 -34.21 -43.34 25.87
C CYS A 34 -33.94 -43.21 24.35
N ALA A 35 -34.96 -43.39 23.50
CA ALA A 35 -34.81 -43.27 22.05
C ALA A 35 -34.51 -41.82 21.63
N THR A 36 -35.11 -40.82 22.28
CA THR A 36 -34.84 -39.41 21.99
C THR A 36 -33.43 -39.00 22.42
N VAL A 37 -32.98 -39.37 23.62
CA VAL A 37 -31.61 -39.08 24.09
C VAL A 37 -30.56 -39.79 23.22
N ALA A 38 -30.77 -41.07 22.91
CA ALA A 38 -29.87 -41.81 22.02
C ALA A 38 -29.87 -41.21 20.61
N GLY A 39 -31.02 -40.77 20.10
CA GLY A 39 -31.14 -40.04 18.83
C GLY A 39 -30.32 -38.75 18.82
N PHE A 40 -30.35 -37.96 19.89
CA PHE A 40 -29.56 -36.73 19.99
C PHE A 40 -28.04 -36.96 19.99
N ILE A 41 -27.58 -38.11 20.51
CA ILE A 41 -26.15 -38.47 20.58
C ILE A 41 -25.67 -39.12 19.28
N LEU A 42 -26.47 -40.03 18.71
CA LEU A 42 -26.10 -40.84 17.54
C LEU A 42 -26.28 -40.09 16.22
N PHE A 43 -27.30 -39.24 16.08
CA PHE A 43 -27.49 -38.48 14.84
C PHE A 43 -26.47 -37.33 14.72
N ARG A 44 -25.85 -37.23 13.54
CA ARG A 44 -24.76 -36.28 13.25
C ARG A 44 -25.17 -34.80 13.35
N GLY A 45 -26.44 -34.49 13.07
CA GLY A 45 -27.00 -33.14 13.15
C GLY A 45 -27.16 -32.65 14.61
N PRO A 46 -27.96 -33.35 15.44
CA PRO A 46 -28.16 -32.99 16.83
C PRO A 46 -26.88 -32.99 17.66
N ARG A 47 -25.94 -33.90 17.38
CA ARG A 47 -24.60 -33.88 18.00
C ARG A 47 -23.85 -32.58 17.72
N ARG A 48 -23.90 -32.06 16.48
CA ARG A 48 -23.29 -30.78 16.11
C ARG A 48 -24.03 -29.61 16.77
N PHE A 49 -25.34 -29.70 16.94
CA PHE A 49 -26.14 -28.71 17.67
C PHE A 49 -25.77 -28.66 19.16
N LEU A 50 -25.66 -29.82 19.82
CA LEU A 50 -25.21 -29.92 21.22
C LEU A 50 -23.79 -29.39 21.39
N TYR A 51 -22.84 -29.82 20.56
CA TYR A 51 -21.45 -29.35 20.66
C TYR A 51 -21.32 -27.83 20.52
N ARG A 52 -22.13 -27.24 19.63
CA ARG A 52 -22.12 -25.81 19.34
C ARG A 52 -22.86 -24.98 20.39
N ASN A 53 -23.78 -25.60 21.15
CA ASN A 53 -24.59 -24.91 22.17
C ASN A 53 -24.14 -25.18 23.62
N THR A 54 -23.48 -26.32 23.89
CA THR A 54 -23.05 -26.72 25.24
C THR A 54 -21.54 -26.67 25.41
N LEU A 55 -20.75 -27.22 24.48
CA LEU A 55 -19.29 -27.32 24.63
C LEU A 55 -18.54 -26.02 24.29
N GLY A 56 -19.11 -25.15 23.45
CA GLY A 56 -18.59 -23.80 23.22
C GLY A 56 -18.70 -22.87 24.45
N ARG A 57 -19.53 -23.22 25.44
CA ARG A 57 -19.73 -22.46 26.69
C ARG A 57 -18.80 -22.88 27.82
N PHE A 58 -18.16 -24.04 27.73
CA PHE A 58 -17.15 -24.50 28.69
C PHE A 58 -15.74 -24.10 28.26
N LYS A 59 -15.56 -22.88 27.72
CA LYS A 59 -14.23 -22.26 27.77
C LYS A 59 -13.96 -21.98 29.24
N THR A 60 -12.91 -22.58 29.80
CA THR A 60 -12.54 -22.33 31.18
C THR A 60 -12.19 -20.84 31.31
N GLU A 61 -12.42 -20.22 32.46
CA GLU A 61 -11.98 -18.83 32.71
C GLU A 61 -10.50 -18.63 32.32
N LYS A 62 -9.67 -19.66 32.55
CA LYS A 62 -8.27 -19.72 32.14
C LYS A 62 -8.05 -19.65 30.62
N ASP A 63 -8.90 -20.29 29.83
CA ASP A 63 -8.80 -20.27 28.35
C ASP A 63 -9.19 -18.90 27.80
N LEU A 64 -10.20 -18.25 28.39
CA LEU A 64 -10.59 -16.88 28.04
C LEU A 64 -9.52 -15.87 28.43
N LEU A 65 -8.93 -16.00 29.62
CA LEU A 65 -7.82 -15.16 30.07
C LEU A 65 -6.60 -15.32 29.16
N ASN A 66 -6.24 -16.56 28.80
CA ASN A 66 -5.12 -16.81 27.89
C ASN A 66 -5.35 -16.23 26.47
N ASP A 67 -6.58 -16.30 25.96
CA ASP A 67 -6.96 -15.69 24.67
C ASP A 67 -6.85 -14.15 24.70
N VAL A 68 -7.27 -13.54 25.82
CA VAL A 68 -7.15 -12.09 26.06
C VAL A 68 -5.69 -11.68 26.25
N GLU A 69 -4.88 -12.44 26.99
CA GLU A 69 -3.44 -12.19 27.18
C GLU A 69 -2.69 -12.27 25.85
N GLN A 70 -2.97 -13.28 25.04
CA GLN A 70 -2.39 -13.41 23.70
C GLN A 70 -2.79 -12.23 22.80
N SER A 71 -4.08 -11.88 22.79
CA SER A 71 -4.58 -10.71 22.05
C SER A 71 -3.93 -9.40 22.53
N MET A 72 -3.67 -9.27 23.83
CA MET A 72 -3.01 -8.10 24.40
C MET A 72 -1.53 -8.02 24.01
N ILE A 73 -0.83 -9.15 23.96
CA ILE A 73 0.57 -9.22 23.50
C ILE A 73 0.64 -8.82 22.02
N GLU A 74 -0.22 -9.38 21.17
CA GLU A 74 -0.30 -9.04 19.74
C GLU A 74 -0.67 -7.57 19.51
N TYR A 75 -1.57 -7.04 20.34
CA TYR A 75 -1.93 -5.62 20.31
C TYR A 75 -0.75 -4.72 20.72
N LYS A 76 -0.03 -5.10 21.78
CA LYS A 76 1.14 -4.34 22.25
C LYS A 76 2.27 -4.33 21.22
N THR A 77 2.57 -5.47 20.60
CA THR A 77 3.59 -5.55 19.54
C THR A 77 3.18 -4.73 18.32
N SER A 78 1.90 -4.75 17.96
CA SER A 78 1.34 -3.92 16.88
C SER A 78 1.44 -2.42 17.18
N ILE A 79 1.19 -2.00 18.43
CA ILE A 79 1.39 -0.59 18.83
C ILE A 79 2.87 -0.20 18.75
N GLU A 80 3.77 -1.09 19.17
CA GLU A 80 5.20 -0.80 19.18
C GLU A 80 5.76 -0.66 17.75
N SER A 81 5.35 -1.52 16.82
CA SER A 81 5.69 -1.39 15.41
C SER A 81 5.14 -0.09 14.81
N LEU A 82 3.87 0.24 15.07
CA LEU A 82 3.26 1.49 14.63
C LEU A 82 3.95 2.73 15.20
N ARG A 83 4.36 2.68 16.47
CA ARG A 83 5.13 3.77 17.10
C ARG A 83 6.50 3.95 16.44
N LYS A 84 7.19 2.85 16.16
CA LYS A 84 8.47 2.88 15.47
C LYS A 84 8.35 3.44 14.05
N ASP A 85 7.36 2.96 13.30
CA ASP A 85 7.11 3.40 11.93
C ASP A 85 6.67 4.87 11.88
N SER A 86 5.84 5.31 12.83
CA SER A 86 5.46 6.70 12.98
C SER A 86 6.67 7.59 13.26
N LYS A 87 7.51 7.23 14.24
CA LYS A 87 8.72 7.99 14.57
C LYS A 87 9.66 8.08 13.36
N TYR A 88 9.91 6.95 12.71
CA TYR A 88 10.76 6.89 11.52
C TYR A 88 10.24 7.77 10.38
N THR A 89 8.92 7.76 10.15
CA THR A 89 8.28 8.56 9.10
C THR A 89 8.35 10.05 9.44
N LEU A 90 8.13 10.43 10.70
CA LEU A 90 8.25 11.82 11.15
C LEU A 90 9.69 12.34 11.02
N ASP A 91 10.68 11.56 11.45
CA ASP A 91 12.09 11.92 11.31
C ASP A 91 12.48 12.13 9.84
N LYS A 92 11.98 11.27 8.94
CA LYS A 92 12.17 11.43 7.49
C LYS A 92 11.55 12.69 6.93
N VAL A 93 10.34 13.06 7.38
CA VAL A 93 9.67 14.29 6.93
C VAL A 93 10.47 15.51 7.35
N VAL A 94 10.98 15.55 8.60
CA VAL A 94 11.79 16.67 9.09
C VAL A 94 13.08 16.83 8.28
N ILE A 95 13.77 15.72 7.98
CA ILE A 95 14.97 15.75 7.15
C ILE A 95 14.63 16.23 5.73
N GLY A 96 13.59 15.67 5.12
CA GLY A 96 13.14 16.05 3.78
C GLY A 96 12.72 17.51 3.68
N GLU A 97 12.08 18.06 4.71
CA GLU A 97 11.72 19.48 4.79
C GLU A 97 12.97 20.37 4.85
N SER A 98 13.93 20.02 5.71
CA SER A 98 15.20 20.75 5.81
C SER A 98 15.96 20.77 4.48
N ASP A 99 16.03 19.62 3.81
CA ASP A 99 16.73 19.50 2.52
C ASP A 99 15.98 20.24 1.40
N LEU A 100 14.65 20.25 1.40
CA LEU A 100 13.86 21.05 0.48
C LEU A 100 14.11 22.56 0.69
N GLN A 101 14.12 23.02 1.95
CA GLN A 101 14.39 24.43 2.26
C GLN A 101 15.80 24.85 1.82
N ARG A 102 16.81 24.01 2.05
CA ARG A 102 18.19 24.22 1.56
C ARG A 102 18.22 24.27 0.04
N GLY A 103 17.69 23.24 -0.63
CA GLY A 103 17.64 23.18 -2.09
C GLY A 103 16.91 24.37 -2.72
N ARG A 104 15.82 24.85 -2.10
CA ARG A 104 15.11 26.06 -2.54
C ARG A 104 15.96 27.32 -2.43
N THR A 105 16.75 27.43 -1.36
CA THR A 105 17.66 28.56 -1.15
C THR A 105 18.81 28.53 -2.16
N ASP A 106 19.37 27.35 -2.42
CA ASP A 106 20.44 27.14 -3.39
C ASP A 106 19.98 27.41 -4.83
N LEU A 107 18.78 26.94 -5.20
CA LEU A 107 18.17 27.26 -6.49
C LEU A 107 17.95 28.76 -6.66
N ARG A 108 17.52 29.44 -5.60
CA ARG A 108 17.30 30.89 -5.63
C ARG A 108 18.61 31.66 -5.77
N SER A 109 19.65 31.30 -5.01
CA SER A 109 20.95 31.96 -5.07
C SER A 109 21.63 31.72 -6.43
N THR A 110 21.62 30.48 -6.91
CA THR A 110 22.15 30.09 -8.23
C THR A 110 21.37 30.77 -9.34
N GLY A 111 20.03 30.82 -9.25
CA GLY A 111 19.21 31.53 -10.22
C GLY A 111 19.59 33.02 -10.32
N LYS A 112 19.84 33.70 -9.20
CA LYS A 112 20.29 35.10 -9.20
C LYS A 112 21.65 35.27 -9.86
N GLN A 113 22.58 34.34 -9.62
CA GLN A 113 23.87 34.33 -10.30
C GLN A 113 23.69 34.15 -11.81
N ILE A 114 22.82 33.25 -12.26
CA ILE A 114 22.51 33.06 -13.69
C ILE A 114 21.91 34.34 -14.28
N GLN A 115 20.96 35.00 -13.61
CA GLN A 115 20.44 36.29 -14.07
C GLN A 115 21.53 37.36 -14.19
N SER A 116 22.48 37.41 -13.25
CA SER A 116 23.62 38.30 -13.33
C SER A 116 24.49 38.01 -14.55
N VAL A 117 24.77 36.73 -14.83
CA VAL A 117 25.51 36.31 -16.04
C VAL A 117 24.75 36.68 -17.31
N ILE A 118 23.44 36.47 -17.37
CA ILE A 118 22.59 36.88 -18.51
C ILE A 118 22.74 38.38 -18.76
N ARG A 119 22.69 39.22 -17.71
CA ARG A 119 22.89 40.68 -17.85
C ARG A 119 24.28 41.02 -18.37
N SER A 120 25.32 40.33 -17.93
CA SER A 120 26.68 40.50 -18.45
C SER A 120 26.79 40.09 -19.92
N ILE A 121 26.13 39.00 -20.32
CA ILE A 121 26.05 38.58 -21.73
C ILE A 121 25.32 39.62 -22.56
N TYR A 122 24.21 40.18 -22.09
CA TYR A 122 23.50 41.28 -22.77
C TYR A 122 24.41 42.48 -23.04
N LYS A 123 25.24 42.87 -22.06
CA LYS A 123 26.23 43.93 -22.25
C LYS A 123 27.27 43.56 -23.31
N ALA A 124 27.77 42.32 -23.27
CA ALA A 124 28.72 41.83 -24.27
C ALA A 124 28.13 41.76 -25.68
N GLU A 125 26.85 41.33 -25.83
CA GLU A 125 26.11 41.36 -27.09
C GLU A 125 25.99 42.79 -27.62
N SER A 126 25.66 43.76 -26.76
CA SER A 126 25.59 45.17 -27.14
C SER A 126 26.94 45.73 -27.59
N THR A 127 28.04 45.37 -26.92
CA THR A 127 29.39 45.77 -27.35
C THR A 127 29.76 45.15 -28.68
N ALA A 128 29.45 43.86 -28.89
CA ALA A 128 29.68 43.18 -30.16
C ALA A 128 28.89 43.81 -31.32
N ALA A 129 27.64 44.22 -31.07
CA ALA A 129 26.84 44.95 -32.05
C ALA A 129 27.48 46.31 -32.42
N GLY A 130 27.94 47.07 -31.42
CA GLY A 130 28.65 48.33 -31.67
C GLY A 130 29.95 48.16 -32.47
N LEU A 131 30.72 47.11 -32.18
CA LEU A 131 31.92 46.76 -32.96
C LEU A 131 31.58 46.38 -34.41
N MET A 132 30.50 45.63 -34.62
CA MET A 132 30.03 45.28 -35.97
C MET A 132 29.64 46.53 -36.76
N ASP A 133 28.95 47.49 -36.14
CA ASP A 133 28.56 48.74 -36.78
C ASP A 133 29.78 49.56 -37.19
N GLN A 134 30.81 49.64 -36.34
CA GLN A 134 32.08 50.30 -36.67
C GLN A 134 32.81 49.60 -37.81
N LEU A 135 32.96 48.27 -37.72
CA LEU A 135 33.64 47.48 -38.75
C LEU A 135 32.91 47.58 -40.09
N ARG A 136 31.58 47.76 -40.11
CA ARG A 136 30.76 47.89 -41.33
C ARG A 136 31.15 49.09 -42.19
N ILE A 137 31.63 50.16 -41.58
CA ILE A 137 32.01 51.41 -42.25
C ILE A 137 33.37 51.28 -42.98
N ILE A 138 34.26 50.42 -42.48
CA ILE A 138 35.62 50.27 -43.01
C ILE A 138 35.63 49.23 -44.15
N PRO A 139 36.04 49.57 -45.39
CA PRO A 139 36.04 48.64 -46.53
C PRO A 139 37.40 47.92 -46.71
N THR A 140 37.96 47.33 -45.65
CA THR A 140 39.30 46.67 -45.70
C THR A 140 39.19 45.15 -45.55
N ARG A 141 40.07 44.36 -46.18
CA ARG A 141 40.06 42.88 -46.04
C ARG A 141 40.14 42.41 -44.58
N GLN A 142 41.03 42.99 -43.78
CA GLN A 142 41.15 42.69 -42.35
C GLN A 142 39.84 42.98 -41.58
N SER A 143 39.11 44.01 -41.98
CA SER A 143 37.82 44.32 -41.35
C SER A 143 36.75 43.26 -41.66
N LEU A 144 36.80 42.62 -42.84
CA LEU A 144 35.88 41.53 -43.19
C LEU A 144 36.15 40.27 -42.36
N GLU A 145 37.43 39.94 -42.14
CA GLU A 145 37.83 38.82 -41.25
C GLU A 145 37.36 39.08 -39.81
N LEU A 146 37.59 40.28 -39.28
CA LEU A 146 37.10 40.67 -37.95
C LEU A 146 35.56 40.68 -37.85
N ARG A 147 34.84 41.08 -38.91
CA ARG A 147 33.36 41.01 -38.93
C ARG A 147 32.88 39.57 -38.79
N ALA A 148 33.51 38.63 -39.48
CA ALA A 148 33.15 37.22 -39.37
C ALA A 148 33.41 36.69 -37.95
N GLU A 149 34.53 37.07 -37.34
CA GLU A 149 34.87 36.69 -35.97
C GLU A 149 33.88 37.27 -34.95
N VAL A 150 33.58 38.56 -35.03
CA VAL A 150 32.62 39.23 -34.13
C VAL A 150 31.21 38.69 -34.33
N ALA A 151 30.80 38.39 -35.56
CA ALA A 151 29.52 37.72 -35.84
C ALA A 151 29.44 36.34 -35.16
N SER A 152 30.51 35.55 -35.28
CA SER A 152 30.60 34.22 -34.66
C SER A 152 30.50 34.33 -33.14
N MET A 153 31.27 35.24 -32.52
CA MET A 153 31.21 35.50 -31.08
C MET A 153 29.82 35.94 -30.62
N ALA A 154 29.20 36.88 -31.33
CA ALA A 154 27.84 37.37 -31.01
C ALA A 154 26.80 36.24 -31.10
N SER A 155 26.88 35.39 -32.13
CA SER A 155 26.00 34.23 -32.27
C SER A 155 26.19 33.22 -31.14
N GLY A 156 27.44 32.99 -30.71
CA GLY A 156 27.77 32.13 -29.58
C GLY A 156 27.24 32.66 -28.25
N LEU A 157 27.33 33.98 -28.03
CA LEU A 157 26.76 34.65 -26.85
C LEU A 157 25.23 34.50 -26.81
N LYS A 158 24.55 34.70 -27.95
CA LYS A 158 23.10 34.56 -28.06
C LYS A 158 22.63 33.13 -27.74
N ASN A 159 23.33 32.13 -28.26
CA ASN A 159 23.03 30.73 -27.95
C ASN A 159 23.24 30.41 -26.47
N ARG A 160 24.34 30.88 -25.87
CA ARG A 160 24.60 30.71 -24.43
C ARG A 160 23.53 31.39 -23.58
N ARG A 161 23.10 32.61 -23.97
CA ARG A 161 22.04 33.34 -23.28
C ARG A 161 20.73 32.56 -23.27
N HIS A 162 20.30 32.04 -24.42
CA HIS A 162 19.07 31.26 -24.52
C HIS A 162 19.09 30.05 -23.58
N VAL A 163 20.22 29.32 -23.52
CA VAL A 163 20.37 28.16 -22.61
C VAL A 163 20.24 28.59 -21.14
N LEU A 164 20.82 29.73 -20.77
CA LEU A 164 20.74 30.26 -19.41
C LEU A 164 19.32 30.74 -19.07
N GLU A 165 18.63 31.42 -19.98
CA GLU A 165 17.24 31.85 -19.83
C GLU A 165 16.31 30.63 -19.62
N GLU A 166 16.50 29.56 -20.39
CA GLU A 166 15.75 28.31 -20.21
C GLU A 166 16.02 27.64 -18.85
N ARG A 167 17.26 27.73 -18.33
CA ARG A 167 17.58 27.25 -16.98
C ARG A 167 16.88 28.08 -15.91
N VAL A 168 16.81 29.40 -16.04
CA VAL A 168 16.08 30.28 -15.10
C VAL A 168 14.58 29.99 -15.14
N ASN A 169 14.00 29.78 -16.33
CA ASN A 169 12.59 29.44 -16.47
C ASN A 169 12.26 28.12 -15.74
N ARG A 170 13.09 27.08 -15.91
CA ARG A 170 12.94 25.83 -15.14
C ARG A 170 13.00 26.04 -13.62
N ILE A 171 13.88 26.92 -13.13
CA ILE A 171 13.92 27.25 -11.69
C ILE A 171 12.60 27.89 -11.24
N SER A 172 12.02 28.76 -12.08
CA SER A 172 10.72 29.39 -11.81
C SER A 172 9.56 28.39 -11.86
N GLU A 173 9.60 27.39 -12.74
CA GLU A 173 8.62 26.31 -12.82
C GLU A 173 8.58 25.47 -11.53
N TYR A 174 9.71 25.31 -10.83
CA TYR A 174 9.77 24.70 -9.50
C TYR A 174 9.18 25.60 -8.38
N GLY A 175 8.57 26.74 -8.72
CA GLY A 175 7.99 27.69 -7.76
C GLY A 175 9.04 28.52 -7.00
N VAL A 176 10.29 28.53 -7.47
CA VAL A 176 11.37 29.34 -6.88
C VAL A 176 11.46 30.65 -7.64
N ARG A 177 11.08 31.75 -6.97
CA ARG A 177 11.21 33.10 -7.54
C ARG A 177 12.67 33.53 -7.52
N VAL A 178 13.23 33.69 -8.71
CA VAL A 178 14.60 34.13 -8.94
C VAL A 178 14.68 35.63 -9.11
#